data_AF-A0A7C1RB31-F1
#
_entry.id   AF-A0A7C1RB31-F1
#
_cell.length_a   1.000
_cell.length_b   1.000
_cell.length_c   1.000
_cell.angle_alpha   90.00
_cell.angle_beta   90.00
_cell.angle_gamma   90.00
#
_symmetry.space_group_name_H-M   'P 1'
#
loop_
_entity.id
_entity.type
_entity.pdbx_description
1 polymer ?
#
loop_
_entity_poly.entity_id
_entity_poly.type
_entity_poly.pdbx_seq_one_letter_code
_entity_poly.pdbx_strand_id
1 'polypeptide(L)'
;MLVRGKVIGENLTAPFEILKTGEGISLRVELPGEPFEYSTDCSCLEPLEFLGLLLPAIEERIGEIEGVFVEDVVEEKSSPLERLKRILRGK
;
A
#
# COMPACT_ATOMS: atom_id res chain seq x y z
N MET A 1 2.61 8.45 -0.39
CA MET A 1 3.47 7.30 -0.73
C MET A 1 2.61 6.29 -1.47
N LEU A 2 3.12 5.75 -2.58
CA LEU A 2 2.47 4.73 -3.38
C LEU A 2 3.36 3.48 -3.39
N VAL A 3 2.81 2.33 -3.06
CA VAL A 3 3.51 1.04 -3.12
C VAL A 3 2.74 0.13 -4.08
N ARG A 4 3.46 -0.47 -5.03
CA ARG A 4 2.90 -1.43 -5.98
C ARG A 4 3.62 -2.75 -5.88
N GLY A 5 2.89 -3.81 -6.15
CA GLY A 5 3.46 -5.14 -6.15
C GLY A 5 2.43 -6.17 -6.57
N LYS A 6 2.67 -7.40 -6.16
CA LYS A 6 1.75 -8.52 -6.37
C LYS A 6 1.74 -9.47 -5.18
N VAL A 7 0.58 -10.07 -4.96
CA VAL A 7 0.40 -11.24 -4.09
C VAL A 7 0.33 -12.46 -5.00
N ILE A 8 1.11 -13.49 -4.70
CA ILE A 8 1.08 -14.78 -5.38
C ILE A 8 0.35 -15.74 -4.45
N GLY A 9 -0.80 -16.24 -4.88
CA GLY A 9 -1.50 -17.34 -4.23
C GLY A 9 -1.54 -18.57 -5.13
N GLU A 10 -1.88 -19.71 -4.54
CA GLU A 10 -1.96 -21.02 -5.21
C GLU A 10 -2.77 -20.97 -6.52
N ASN A 11 -3.87 -20.21 -6.55
CA ASN A 11 -4.79 -20.19 -7.70
C ASN A 11 -4.52 -19.04 -8.66
N LEU A 12 -3.99 -17.91 -8.18
CA LEU A 12 -3.80 -16.72 -9.00
C LEU A 12 -2.74 -15.76 -8.43
N THR A 13 -2.13 -14.99 -9.33
CA THR A 13 -1.30 -13.83 -8.98
C THR A 13 -2.12 -12.55 -9.13
N ALA A 14 -2.19 -11.76 -8.07
CA ALA A 14 -2.98 -10.53 -8.00
C ALA A 14 -2.08 -9.30 -7.80
N PRO A 15 -2.02 -8.36 -8.76
CA PRO A 15 -1.41 -7.06 -8.54
C PRO A 15 -2.08 -6.31 -7.40
N PHE A 16 -1.30 -5.54 -6.65
CA PHE A 16 -1.83 -4.63 -5.63
C PHE A 16 -1.23 -3.23 -5.76
N GLU A 17 -2.01 -2.26 -5.29
CA GLU A 17 -1.60 -0.87 -5.11
C GLU A 17 -2.01 -0.40 -3.72
N ILE A 18 -1.07 0.23 -3.00
CA ILE A 18 -1.30 0.85 -1.69
C ILE A 18 -0.98 2.32 -1.78
N LEU A 19 -1.97 3.16 -1.48
CA LEU A 19 -1.79 4.60 -1.41
C LEU A 19 -1.89 5.05 0.05
N LYS A 20 -0.79 5.59 0.58
CA LYS A 20 -0.74 6.26 1.89
C LYS A 20 -0.65 7.77 1.70
N THR A 21 -1.60 8.49 2.28
CA THR A 21 -1.64 9.96 2.31
C THR A 21 -1.48 10.46 3.75
N GLY A 22 -1.57 11.78 3.96
CA GLY A 22 -1.62 12.33 5.33
C GLY A 22 -2.93 12.02 6.07
N GLU A 23 -3.97 11.61 5.34
CA GLU A 23 -5.32 11.39 5.86
C GLU A 23 -5.59 9.91 6.16
N GLY A 24 -4.90 8.99 5.49
CA GLY A 24 -5.11 7.57 5.69
C GLY A 24 -4.33 6.70 4.73
N ILE A 25 -4.78 5.45 4.61
CA ILE A 25 -4.19 4.44 3.76
C ILE A 25 -5.28 3.64 3.05
N SER A 26 -5.07 3.35 1.77
CA SER A 26 -5.94 2.49 0.96
C SER A 26 -5.16 1.40 0.26
N LEU A 27 -5.79 0.23 0.11
CA LEU A 27 -5.31 -0.93 -0.61
C LEU A 27 -6.33 -1.27 -1.70
N ARG A 28 -5.82 -1.55 -2.90
CA ARG A 28 -6.57 -2.15 -4.00
C ARG A 28 -5.79 -3.37 -4.50
N VAL A 29 -6.45 -4.52 -4.59
CA VAL A 29 -5.90 -5.76 -5.15
C VAL A 29 -6.75 -6.14 -6.36
N GLU A 30 -6.11 -6.26 -7.51
CA GLU A 30 -6.76 -6.63 -8.77
C GLU A 30 -7.04 -8.14 -8.77
N LEU A 31 -8.31 -8.51 -8.73
CA LEU A 31 -8.79 -9.89 -8.74
C LEU A 31 -9.68 -10.15 -9.96
N PRO A 32 -9.79 -11.40 -10.44
CA PRO A 32 -10.78 -11.75 -11.45
C PRO A 32 -12.20 -11.43 -10.96
N GLY A 33 -12.94 -10.63 -11.72
CA GLY A 33 -14.27 -10.18 -11.36
C GLY A 33 -14.25 -8.82 -10.66
N GLU A 34 -14.23 -8.83 -9.33
CA GLU A 34 -14.27 -7.61 -8.51
C GLU A 34 -12.98 -7.45 -7.70
N PRO A 35 -12.33 -6.27 -7.76
CA PRO A 35 -11.13 -5.99 -6.99
C PRO A 35 -11.44 -6.03 -5.49
N PHE A 36 -10.45 -6.43 -4.69
CA PHE A 36 -10.53 -6.25 -3.25
C PHE A 36 -10.05 -4.84 -2.90
N GLU A 37 -10.92 -4.04 -2.31
CA GLU A 37 -10.63 -2.66 -1.93
C GLU A 37 -10.90 -2.45 -0.44
N TYR A 38 -9.96 -1.78 0.24
CA TYR A 38 -10.13 -1.40 1.64
C TYR A 38 -9.38 -0.11 1.95
N SER A 39 -9.97 0.75 2.76
CA SER A 39 -9.35 2.01 3.18
C SER A 39 -9.64 2.32 4.64
N THR A 40 -8.71 3.00 5.31
CA THR A 40 -8.88 3.46 6.69
C THR A 40 -8.19 4.80 6.94
N ASP A 41 -8.77 5.60 7.82
CA ASP A 41 -8.30 6.93 8.21
C ASP A 41 -7.20 6.85 9.31
N CYS A 42 -6.29 5.88 9.20
CA CYS A 42 -5.10 5.77 10.06
C CYS A 42 -3.85 6.01 9.22
N SER A 43 -3.32 7.23 9.32
CA SER A 43 -2.00 7.59 8.77
C SER A 43 -0.84 6.92 9.52
N CYS A 44 -1.14 6.28 10.66
CA CYS A 44 -0.20 5.54 11.50
C CYS A 44 0.33 4.25 10.85
N LEU A 45 -0.47 3.58 10.01
CA LEU A 45 -0.10 2.28 9.44
C LEU A 45 0.89 2.45 8.30
N GLU A 46 1.93 1.61 8.29
CA GLU A 46 2.82 1.51 7.13
C GLU A 46 2.19 0.63 6.04
N PRO A 47 2.49 0.88 4.75
CA PRO A 47 1.85 0.16 3.64
C PRO A 47 1.85 -1.36 3.76
N LEU A 48 3.01 -1.96 4.05
CA LEU A 48 3.12 -3.42 4.12
C LEU A 48 2.52 -4.01 5.41
N GLU A 49 2.48 -3.22 6.49
CA GLU A 49 1.76 -3.62 7.70
C GLU A 49 0.26 -3.69 7.40
N PHE A 50 -0.29 -2.67 6.75
CA PHE A 50 -1.69 -2.63 6.34
C PHE A 50 -2.07 -3.78 5.40
N LEU A 51 -1.22 -4.08 4.40
CA LEU A 51 -1.41 -5.25 3.55
C LEU A 51 -1.39 -6.54 4.35
N GLY A 52 -0.43 -6.69 5.27
CA GLY A 52 -0.31 -7.86 6.15
C GLY A 52 -1.58 -8.17 6.95
N LEU A 53 -2.26 -7.13 7.44
CA LEU A 53 -3.54 -7.26 8.16
C LEU A 53 -4.69 -7.77 7.27
N LEU A 54 -4.59 -7.56 5.96
CA LEU A 54 -5.64 -7.88 4.98
C LEU A 54 -5.36 -9.17 4.20
N LEU A 55 -4.16 -9.74 4.31
CA LEU A 55 -3.80 -11.01 3.65
C LEU A 55 -4.81 -12.15 3.89
N PRO A 56 -5.36 -12.36 5.10
CA PRO A 56 -6.35 -13.42 5.30
C PRO A 56 -7.61 -13.25 4.44
N ALA A 57 -8.08 -12.02 4.26
CA ALA A 57 -9.25 -11.75 3.41
C ALA A 57 -8.92 -11.89 1.91
N ILE A 58 -7.67 -11.65 1.53
CA ILE A 58 -7.18 -11.86 0.16
C ILE A 58 -7.04 -13.36 -0.12
N GLU A 59 -6.54 -14.14 0.82
CA GLU A 59 -6.36 -15.60 0.73
C GLU A 59 -7.69 -16.32 0.40
N GLU A 60 -8.81 -15.87 0.98
CA GLU A 60 -10.16 -16.38 0.65
C GLU A 60 -10.50 -16.28 -0.85
N ARG A 61 -9.83 -15.38 -1.59
CA ARG A 61 -10.07 -15.10 -3.01
C ARG A 61 -9.01 -15.73 -3.92
N ILE A 62 -7.78 -15.86 -3.44
CA ILE A 62 -6.62 -16.26 -4.27
C ILE A 62 -6.03 -17.63 -3.94
N GLY A 63 -6.54 -18.31 -2.90
CA GLY A 63 -5.93 -19.51 -2.34
C GLY A 63 -4.76 -19.18 -1.41
N GLU A 64 -4.15 -20.21 -0.83
CA GLU A 64 -3.02 -20.06 0.11
C GLU A 64 -1.95 -19.12 -0.47
N ILE A 65 -1.54 -18.13 0.31
CA ILE A 65 -0.54 -17.15 -0.14
C ILE A 65 0.85 -17.78 -0.13
N GLU A 66 1.47 -17.83 -1.32
CA GLU A 66 2.85 -18.28 -1.49
C GLU A 66 3.85 -17.15 -1.28
N GLY A 67 3.47 -15.89 -1.54
CA GLY A 67 4.34 -14.76 -1.32
C GLY A 67 3.77 -13.40 -1.70
N VAL A 68 4.42 -12.35 -1.18
CA VAL A 68 4.13 -10.95 -1.49
C VAL A 68 5.40 -10.30 -2.00
N PHE A 69 5.33 -9.67 -3.17
CA PHE A 69 6.49 -9.06 -3.82
C PHE A 69 6.20 -7.59 -4.14
N VAL A 70 7.05 -6.71 -3.61
CA VAL A 70 7.01 -5.28 -3.91
C VAL A 70 7.79 -5.03 -5.20
N GLU A 71 7.18 -4.31 -6.13
CA GLU A 71 7.75 -4.02 -7.46
C GLU A 71 8.14 -2.55 -7.62
N ASP A 72 7.37 -1.63 -7.04
CA ASP A 72 7.64 -0.19 -7.12
C ASP A 72 7.21 0.53 -5.83
N VAL A 73 8.00 1.54 -5.44
CA VAL A 73 7.72 2.39 -4.28
C VAL A 73 7.98 3.83 -4.69
N VAL A 74 6.91 4.61 -4.82
CA VAL A 74 6.96 6.04 -5.09
C VAL A 74 6.68 6.80 -3.81
N GLU A 75 7.73 7.32 -3.19
CA GLU A 75 7.60 8.33 -2.15
C GLU A 75 7.42 9.70 -2.81
N GLU A 76 6.33 10.40 -2.46
CA GLU A 76 6.29 11.85 -2.65
C GLU A 76 7.40 12.45 -1.78
N LYS A 77 8.55 12.71 -2.41
CA LYS A 77 9.62 13.45 -1.77
C LYS A 77 9.01 14.76 -1.27
N SER A 78 9.06 14.95 0.05
CA SER A 78 8.84 16.24 0.69
C SER A 78 9.39 17.35 -0.20
N SER A 79 8.50 18.26 -0.60
CA SER A 79 8.83 19.31 -1.55
C SER A 79 10.13 20.04 -1.13
N PRO A 80 10.97 20.51 -2.06
CA PRO A 80 12.12 21.35 -1.71
C PRO A 80 11.74 22.54 -0.82
N LEU A 81 10.49 23.00 -0.90
CA LEU A 81 9.88 24.04 -0.08
C LEU A 81 9.69 23.65 1.39
N GLU A 82 9.38 22.38 1.70
CA GLU A 82 9.31 21.83 3.06
C GLU A 82 10.70 21.82 3.72
N ARG A 83 11.74 21.44 2.96
CA ARG A 83 13.15 21.55 3.40
C ARG A 83 13.56 23.00 3.63
N LEU A 84 13.18 23.92 2.73
CA LEU A 84 13.48 25.35 2.88
C LEU A 84 12.76 25.97 4.09
N LYS A 85 11.51 25.58 4.38
CA LYS A 85 10.76 26.05 5.55
C LYS A 85 11.42 25.65 6.88
N ARG A 86 12.05 24.46 6.96
CA ARG A 86 12.83 24.06 8.16
C ARG A 86 14.11 24.88 8.34
N ILE A 87 14.77 25.23 7.24
CA ILE A 87 15.96 26.10 7.27
C ILE A 87 15.57 27.53 7.69
N LEU A 88 14.45 28.05 7.18
CA LEU A 88 13.98 29.41 7.47
C LEU A 88 13.31 29.55 8.85
N ARG A 89 12.73 28.49 9.41
CA ARG A 89 12.20 28.45 10.79
C ARG A 89 13.27 28.16 11.85
N GLY A 90 14.53 27.98 11.45
CA GLY A 90 15.67 27.93 12.35
C GLY A 90 16.12 29.32 12.78
N LYS A 91 15.28 30.02 13.56
CA LYS A 91 15.65 31.13 14.44
C LYS A 91 14.58 31.34 15.51
#